data_AF-R0KCU5-F1
#
_entry.id   AF-R0KCU5-F1
#
_cell.length_a   1.000
_cell.length_b   1.000
_cell.length_c   1.000
_cell.angle_alpha   90.00
_cell.angle_beta   90.00
_cell.angle_gamma   90.00
#
_symmetry.space_group_name_H-M   'P 1'
#
loop_
_entity.id
_entity.type
_entity.pdbx_description
1 polymer ?
#
loop_
_entity_poly.entity_id
_entity_poly.type
_entity_poly.pdbx_seq_one_letter_code
_entity_poly.pdbx_strand_id
1 'polypeptide(L)'
;MASTSFLPEATHANLDDSIVADSVLEALEALAAGNIPAALRDDEEKRLRFLEAARMASFKLEQPWDTMQRLVFCALPPNIVQAGIDLGLWRLLAKREGTAMSTSEVAAELGVEQALLVRVLRYAATQWMVEQVGIDKYRATSITHYLAMSGLESVIFHVTERNIGLYNAIPKWMAENSYKQPQDNKNLPFNLSKNTDLHFFEWLSQ
;
A
#
# COMPACT_ATOMS: atom_id res chain seq x y z
N MET A 1 -67.20 -4.19 -7.64
CA MET A 1 -65.91 -3.47 -7.78
C MET A 1 -64.86 -4.30 -7.10
N ALA A 2 -64.01 -4.96 -7.90
CA ALA A 2 -63.03 -5.92 -7.40
C ALA A 2 -61.82 -5.18 -6.82
N SER A 3 -61.42 -5.62 -5.62
CA SER A 3 -60.17 -5.28 -4.96
C SER A 3 -59.00 -5.88 -5.74
N THR A 4 -58.06 -5.04 -6.18
CA THR A 4 -56.73 -5.49 -6.60
C THR A 4 -55.69 -4.86 -5.70
N SER A 5 -55.23 -5.68 -4.76
CA SER A 5 -54.02 -5.50 -3.97
C SER A 5 -52.81 -5.43 -4.89
N PHE A 6 -52.17 -4.27 -4.99
CA PHE A 6 -50.80 -4.15 -5.49
C PHE A 6 -49.84 -4.39 -4.31
N LEU A 7 -49.35 -5.62 -4.19
CA LEU A 7 -48.09 -5.85 -3.47
C LEU A 7 -46.95 -5.42 -4.40
N PRO A 8 -45.87 -4.79 -3.90
CA PRO A 8 -44.77 -4.36 -4.75
C PRO A 8 -43.96 -5.58 -5.23
N GLU A 9 -43.50 -5.50 -6.47
CA GLU A 9 -42.57 -6.39 -7.18
C GLU A 9 -41.14 -6.35 -6.59
N ALA A 10 -41.03 -6.38 -5.26
CA ALA A 10 -39.79 -6.30 -4.52
C ALA A 10 -39.36 -7.69 -4.06
N THR A 11 -38.97 -8.58 -4.97
CA THR A 11 -38.45 -9.90 -4.56
C THR A 11 -37.36 -10.44 -5.47
N HIS A 12 -37.59 -10.66 -6.77
CA HIS A 12 -36.61 -11.43 -7.58
C HIS A 12 -35.34 -10.66 -7.97
N ALA A 13 -35.44 -9.42 -8.48
CA ALA A 13 -34.25 -8.67 -8.92
C ALA A 13 -33.30 -8.30 -7.78
N ASN A 14 -33.83 -8.01 -6.58
CA ASN A 14 -33.03 -7.72 -5.40
C ASN A 14 -32.39 -8.98 -4.80
N LEU A 15 -33.05 -10.14 -4.92
CA LEU A 15 -32.48 -11.43 -4.51
C LEU A 15 -31.32 -11.83 -5.44
N ASP A 16 -31.49 -11.66 -6.75
CA ASP A 16 -30.44 -11.97 -7.72
C ASP A 16 -29.19 -11.09 -7.54
N ASP A 17 -29.36 -9.80 -7.24
CA ASP A 17 -28.25 -8.88 -6.96
C ASP A 17 -27.50 -9.26 -5.65
N SER A 18 -28.23 -9.60 -4.59
CA SER A 18 -27.64 -10.07 -3.33
C SER A 18 -26.82 -11.34 -3.54
N ILE A 19 -27.35 -12.31 -4.29
CA ILE A 19 -26.66 -13.59 -4.56
C ILE A 19 -25.35 -13.34 -5.34
N VAL A 20 -25.36 -12.41 -6.30
CA VAL A 20 -24.17 -12.04 -7.06
C VAL A 20 -23.14 -11.37 -6.15
N ALA A 21 -23.56 -10.44 -5.28
CA ALA A 21 -22.66 -9.77 -4.34
C ALA A 21 -21.99 -10.75 -3.38
N ASP A 22 -22.76 -11.68 -2.81
CA ASP A 22 -22.25 -12.72 -1.90
C ASP A 22 -21.24 -13.63 -2.61
N SER A 23 -21.54 -14.07 -3.84
CA SER A 23 -20.62 -14.91 -4.62
C SER A 23 -19.31 -14.20 -4.95
N VAL A 24 -19.35 -12.89 -5.26
CA VAL A 24 -18.13 -12.10 -5.50
C VAL A 24 -17.33 -11.93 -4.20
N LEU A 25 -18.00 -11.67 -3.08
CA LEU A 25 -17.37 -11.56 -1.78
C LEU A 25 -16.65 -12.86 -1.41
N GLU A 26 -17.32 -14.01 -1.50
CA GLU A 26 -16.73 -15.32 -1.23
C GLU A 26 -15.50 -15.59 -2.10
N ALA A 27 -15.56 -15.24 -3.39
CA ALA A 27 -14.44 -15.40 -4.30
C ALA A 27 -13.24 -14.52 -3.90
N LEU A 28 -13.48 -13.26 -3.52
CA LEU A 28 -12.44 -12.34 -3.07
C LEU A 28 -11.83 -12.79 -1.72
N GLU A 29 -12.64 -13.26 -0.78
CA GLU A 29 -12.18 -13.80 0.50
C GLU A 29 -11.33 -15.07 0.32
N ALA A 30 -11.74 -15.97 -0.59
CA ALA A 30 -10.95 -17.15 -0.93
C ALA A 30 -9.57 -16.76 -1.48
N LEU A 31 -9.52 -15.76 -2.36
CA LEU A 31 -8.26 -15.24 -2.90
C LEU A 31 -7.40 -14.57 -1.81
N ALA A 32 -8.01 -13.77 -0.93
CA ALA A 32 -7.33 -13.12 0.18
C ALA A 32 -6.74 -14.14 1.19
N ALA A 33 -7.41 -15.29 1.37
CA ALA A 33 -6.91 -16.41 2.14
C ALA A 33 -5.77 -17.21 1.44
N GLY A 34 -5.37 -16.81 0.23
CA GLY A 34 -4.30 -17.44 -0.54
C GLY A 34 -4.75 -18.59 -1.45
N ASN A 35 -6.05 -18.86 -1.58
CA ASN A 35 -6.58 -19.88 -2.48
C ASN A 35 -6.61 -19.37 -3.93
N ILE A 36 -5.43 -19.06 -4.49
CA ILE A 36 -5.30 -18.53 -5.85
C ILE A 36 -5.49 -19.65 -6.88
N PRO A 37 -6.54 -19.62 -7.74
CA PRO A 37 -6.76 -20.65 -8.75
C PRO A 37 -5.60 -20.71 -9.75
N ALA A 38 -5.23 -21.90 -10.22
CA ALA A 38 -4.17 -22.09 -11.21
C ALA A 38 -4.40 -21.25 -12.48
N ALA A 39 -5.65 -21.18 -12.95
CA ALA A 39 -6.03 -20.38 -14.12
C ALA A 39 -5.84 -18.86 -13.94
N LEU A 40 -5.68 -18.37 -12.70
CA LEU A 40 -5.33 -16.98 -12.39
C LEU A 40 -3.84 -16.82 -12.09
N ARG A 41 -3.19 -17.84 -11.55
CA ARG A 41 -1.77 -17.85 -11.20
C ARG A 41 -0.86 -17.99 -12.42
N ASP A 42 -1.24 -18.89 -13.33
CA ASP A 42 -0.39 -19.34 -14.44
C ASP A 42 -0.68 -18.58 -15.76
N ASP A 43 -1.69 -17.70 -15.75
CA ASP A 43 -2.08 -16.83 -16.86
C ASP A 43 -1.84 -15.37 -16.47
N GLU A 44 -0.70 -14.83 -16.92
CA GLU A 44 -0.25 -13.49 -16.57
C GLU A 44 -1.22 -12.39 -17.04
N GLU A 45 -1.79 -12.53 -18.24
CA GLU A 45 -2.75 -11.56 -18.75
C GLU A 45 -3.99 -11.54 -17.87
N LYS A 46 -4.53 -12.71 -17.54
CA LYS A 46 -5.69 -12.83 -16.65
C LYS A 46 -5.37 -12.31 -15.25
N ARG A 47 -4.18 -12.61 -14.72
CA ARG A 47 -3.69 -12.12 -13.42
C ARG A 47 -3.68 -10.60 -13.36
N LEU A 48 -3.10 -9.93 -14.36
CA LEU A 48 -3.02 -8.47 -14.41
C LEU A 48 -4.40 -7.82 -14.55
N ARG A 49 -5.27 -8.38 -15.40
CA ARG A 49 -6.64 -7.90 -15.56
C ARG A 49 -7.45 -8.03 -14.27
N PHE A 50 -7.28 -9.14 -13.55
CA PHE A 50 -7.92 -9.35 -12.26
C PHE A 50 -7.43 -8.33 -11.22
N LEU A 51 -6.12 -8.10 -11.13
CA LEU A 51 -5.55 -7.12 -10.20
C LEU A 51 -6.10 -5.71 -10.45
N GLU A 52 -6.19 -5.30 -11.71
CA GLU A 52 -6.76 -4.00 -12.07
C GLU A 52 -8.25 -3.94 -11.74
N ALA A 53 -9.03 -4.98 -12.06
CA ALA A 53 -10.44 -5.04 -11.74
C ALA A 53 -10.70 -4.99 -10.22
N ALA A 54 -9.95 -5.74 -9.41
CA ALA A 54 -10.05 -5.73 -7.96
C ALA A 54 -9.70 -4.37 -7.36
N ARG A 55 -8.63 -3.73 -7.88
CA ARG A 55 -8.23 -2.38 -7.46
C ARG A 55 -9.31 -1.34 -7.77
N MET A 56 -9.84 -1.37 -8.99
CA MET A 56 -10.88 -0.43 -9.41
C MET A 56 -12.20 -0.67 -8.68
N ALA A 57 -12.58 -1.92 -8.42
CA ALA A 57 -13.73 -2.25 -7.58
C ALA A 57 -13.56 -1.69 -6.16
N SER A 58 -12.39 -1.88 -5.55
CA SER A 58 -12.07 -1.28 -4.24
C SER A 58 -12.26 0.24 -4.25
N PHE A 59 -11.71 0.96 -5.23
CA PHE A 59 -11.92 2.41 -5.35
C PHE A 59 -13.39 2.82 -5.55
N LYS A 60 -14.21 1.98 -6.19
CA LYS A 60 -15.63 2.26 -6.42
C LYS A 60 -16.50 1.97 -5.20
N LEU A 61 -16.04 1.11 -4.29
CA LEU A 61 -16.73 0.76 -3.04
C LEU A 61 -16.30 1.62 -1.85
N GLU A 62 -15.14 2.29 -1.93
CA GLU A 62 -14.68 3.24 -0.91
C GLU A 62 -15.77 4.26 -0.55
N GLN A 63 -15.97 4.46 0.76
CA GLN A 63 -16.71 5.60 1.28
C GLN A 63 -15.78 6.83 1.38
N PRO A 64 -16.32 8.06 1.52
CA PRO A 64 -15.49 9.27 1.56
C PRO A 64 -14.36 9.23 2.60
N TRP A 65 -14.58 8.61 3.75
CA TRP A 65 -13.56 8.46 4.79
C TRP A 65 -12.45 7.48 4.38
N ASP A 66 -12.80 6.38 3.73
CA ASP A 66 -11.82 5.38 3.25
C ASP A 66 -10.89 6.01 2.21
N THR A 67 -11.47 6.74 1.26
CA THR A 67 -10.71 7.51 0.26
C THR A 67 -9.78 8.53 0.93
N MET A 68 -10.28 9.29 1.91
CA MET A 68 -9.47 10.27 2.63
C MET A 68 -8.28 9.60 3.34
N GLN A 69 -8.52 8.52 4.08
CA GLN A 69 -7.48 7.76 4.77
C GLN A 69 -6.40 7.29 3.78
N ARG A 70 -6.81 6.69 2.65
CA ARG A 70 -5.88 6.22 1.61
C ARG A 70 -5.02 7.35 1.04
N LEU A 71 -5.61 8.53 0.79
CA LEU A 71 -4.89 9.68 0.22
C LEU A 71 -3.96 10.34 1.24
N VAL A 72 -4.42 10.56 2.48
CA VAL A 72 -3.64 11.25 3.52
C VAL A 72 -2.42 10.42 3.96
N PHE A 73 -2.59 9.10 4.09
CA PHE A 73 -1.50 8.23 4.53
C PHE A 73 -0.63 7.72 3.38
N CYS A 74 -0.78 8.18 2.14
CA CYS A 74 -0.04 7.65 0.99
C CYS A 74 1.49 7.78 1.10
N ALA A 75 1.99 8.74 1.89
CA ALA A 75 3.41 8.90 2.15
C ALA A 75 3.92 7.99 3.28
N LEU A 76 3.05 7.44 4.13
CA LEU A 76 3.47 6.67 5.30
C LEU A 76 4.07 5.29 4.97
N PRO A 77 3.55 4.50 3.99
CA PRO A 77 4.13 3.19 3.67
C PRO A 77 5.63 3.23 3.36
N PRO A 78 6.15 4.04 2.40
CA PRO A 78 7.58 4.05 2.11
C PRO A 78 8.44 4.50 3.30
N ASN A 79 7.94 5.39 4.16
CA ASN A 79 8.66 5.83 5.36
C ASN A 79 8.74 4.72 6.43
N ILE A 80 7.67 3.92 6.60
CA ILE A 80 7.72 2.76 7.50
C ILE A 80 8.61 1.66 6.94
N VAL A 81 8.60 1.45 5.62
CA VAL A 81 9.55 0.55 4.97
C VAL A 81 10.99 0.98 5.25
N GLN A 82 11.33 2.27 5.09
CA GLN A 82 12.67 2.78 5.40
C GLN A 82 13.03 2.55 6.87
N ALA A 83 12.15 2.91 7.81
CA ALA A 83 12.39 2.69 9.23
C ALA A 83 12.65 1.20 9.54
N GLY A 84 11.89 0.28 8.93
CA GLY A 84 12.12 -1.16 9.12
C GLY A 84 13.40 -1.67 8.44
N ILE A 85 13.90 -1.02 7.39
CA ILE A 85 15.22 -1.29 6.80
C ILE A 85 16.31 -0.86 7.78
N ASP A 86 16.23 0.38 8.29
CA ASP A 86 17.22 0.96 9.21
C ASP A 86 17.32 0.17 10.52
N LEU A 87 16.18 -0.29 11.03
CA LEU A 87 16.11 -1.15 12.21
C LEU A 87 16.56 -2.60 11.94
N GLY A 88 16.70 -3.02 10.68
CA GLY A 88 16.92 -4.43 10.33
C GLY A 88 15.70 -5.33 10.55
N LEU A 89 14.51 -4.75 10.76
CA LEU A 89 13.26 -5.44 11.07
C LEU A 89 12.85 -6.44 9.99
N TRP A 90 12.85 -6.03 8.72
CA TRP A 90 12.40 -6.89 7.62
C TRP A 90 13.33 -8.09 7.44
N ARG A 91 14.64 -7.86 7.51
CA ARG A 91 15.65 -8.92 7.42
C ARG A 91 15.55 -9.89 8.59
N LEU A 92 15.27 -9.40 9.80
CA LEU A 92 15.05 -10.26 10.96
C LEU A 92 13.84 -11.17 10.76
N LEU A 93 12.68 -10.60 10.44
CA LEU A 93 11.45 -11.38 10.25
C LEU A 93 11.56 -12.36 9.07
N ALA A 94 12.18 -11.95 7.96
CA ALA A 94 12.37 -12.81 6.79
C ALA A 94 13.24 -14.05 7.09
N LYS A 95 14.20 -13.97 8.03
CA LYS A 95 15.03 -15.12 8.44
C LYS A 95 14.27 -16.17 9.25
N ARG A 96 13.07 -15.86 9.75
CA ARG A 96 12.30 -16.77 10.61
C ARG A 96 11.39 -17.73 9.84
N GLU A 97 11.48 -17.76 8.51
CA GLU A 97 10.79 -18.73 7.62
C GLU A 97 9.28 -18.88 7.93
N GLY A 98 8.60 -17.75 8.21
CA GLY A 98 7.17 -17.74 8.53
C GLY A 98 6.82 -18.06 9.98
N THR A 99 7.81 -18.35 10.83
CA THR A 99 7.61 -18.48 12.29
C THR A 99 7.26 -17.12 12.87
N ALA A 100 6.17 -17.06 13.62
CA ALA A 100 5.69 -15.83 14.21
C ALA A 100 6.47 -15.45 15.48
N MET A 101 6.86 -14.18 15.58
CA MET A 101 7.54 -13.58 16.73
C MET A 101 6.59 -12.63 17.47
N SER A 102 6.67 -12.62 18.80
CA SER A 102 6.08 -11.57 19.61
C SER A 102 6.85 -10.27 19.47
N THR A 103 6.18 -9.14 19.68
CA THR A 103 6.81 -7.83 19.61
C THR A 103 7.91 -7.66 20.66
N SER A 104 7.78 -8.29 21.83
CA SER A 104 8.83 -8.31 22.86
C SER A 104 10.09 -9.05 22.41
N GLU A 105 9.95 -10.17 21.70
CA GLU A 105 11.11 -10.91 21.17
C GLU A 105 11.82 -10.09 20.09
N VAL A 106 11.07 -9.50 19.16
CA VAL A 106 11.65 -8.64 18.11
C VAL A 106 12.31 -7.41 18.73
N ALA A 107 11.70 -6.78 19.73
CA ALA A 107 12.26 -5.62 20.42
C ALA A 107 13.59 -5.95 21.12
N ALA A 108 13.66 -7.10 21.81
CA ALA A 108 14.88 -7.57 22.45
C ALA A 108 16.00 -7.88 21.43
N GLU A 109 15.66 -8.49 20.30
CA GLU A 109 16.64 -8.84 19.26
C GLU A 109 17.17 -7.62 18.50
N LEU A 110 16.33 -6.59 18.30
CA LEU A 110 16.73 -5.35 17.64
C LEU A 110 17.27 -4.27 18.59
N GLY A 111 17.16 -4.47 19.91
CA GLY A 111 17.59 -3.48 20.91
C GLY A 111 16.76 -2.19 20.88
N VAL A 112 15.45 -2.28 20.59
CA VAL A 112 14.53 -1.14 20.50
C VAL A 112 13.44 -1.18 21.57
N GLU A 113 12.83 -0.04 21.87
CA GLU A 113 11.69 0.00 22.78
C GLU A 113 10.48 -0.75 22.23
N GLN A 114 9.95 -1.69 23.00
CA GLN A 114 8.79 -2.50 22.63
C GLN A 114 7.57 -1.64 22.25
N ALA A 115 7.30 -0.56 23.00
CA ALA A 115 6.13 0.30 22.77
C ALA A 115 6.17 0.99 21.39
N LEU A 116 7.36 1.40 20.94
CA LEU A 116 7.55 1.93 19.59
C LEU A 116 7.30 0.84 18.54
N LEU A 117 7.89 -0.33 18.74
CA LEU A 117 7.79 -1.43 17.79
C LEU A 117 6.36 -1.95 17.63
N VAL A 118 5.56 -1.96 18.71
CA VAL A 118 4.12 -2.28 18.66
C VAL A 118 3.40 -1.36 17.67
N ARG A 119 3.70 -0.05 17.67
CA ARG A 119 3.07 0.92 16.75
C ARG A 119 3.49 0.67 15.30
N VAL A 120 4.78 0.40 15.08
CA VAL A 120 5.32 0.11 13.75
C VAL A 120 4.72 -1.17 13.17
N LEU A 121 4.70 -2.26 13.94
CA LEU A 121 4.19 -3.56 13.48
C LEU A 121 2.68 -3.56 13.28
N ARG A 122 1.92 -2.85 14.12
CA ARG A 122 0.47 -2.66 13.92
C ARG A 122 0.19 -1.97 12.59
N TYR A 123 0.89 -0.88 12.28
CA TYR A 123 0.72 -0.22 11.00
C TYR A 123 1.17 -1.12 9.83
N ALA A 124 2.34 -1.74 9.94
CA ALA A 124 2.89 -2.62 8.92
C ALA A 124 1.92 -3.77 8.58
N ALA A 125 1.19 -4.29 9.57
CA ALA A 125 0.16 -5.30 9.37
C ALA A 125 -1.03 -4.78 8.53
N THR A 126 -1.43 -3.52 8.68
CA THR A 126 -2.49 -2.93 7.84
C THR A 126 -2.09 -2.81 6.38
N GLN A 127 -0.78 -2.78 6.09
CA GLN A 127 -0.22 -2.71 4.75
C GLN A 127 0.25 -4.07 4.23
N TRP A 128 -0.07 -5.16 4.93
CA TRP A 128 0.37 -6.53 4.62
C TRP A 128 1.90 -6.70 4.54
N MET A 129 2.66 -5.75 5.08
CA MET A 129 4.13 -5.82 5.17
C MET A 129 4.57 -6.91 6.14
N VAL A 130 3.70 -7.25 7.11
CA VAL A 130 3.78 -8.40 8.02
C VAL A 130 2.36 -8.93 8.22
N GLU A 131 2.22 -10.17 8.68
CA GLU A 131 0.92 -10.73 9.05
C GLU A 131 0.79 -10.78 10.57
N GLN A 132 -0.30 -10.24 11.11
CA GLN A 132 -0.62 -10.34 12.53
C GLN A 132 -1.37 -11.65 12.80
N VAL A 133 -0.75 -12.55 13.56
CA VAL A 133 -1.31 -13.87 13.88
C VAL A 133 -1.78 -13.99 15.34
N GLY A 134 -1.70 -12.90 16.10
CA GLY A 134 -2.13 -12.81 17.49
C GLY A 134 -1.92 -11.42 18.07
N ILE A 135 -2.26 -11.24 19.35
CA ILE A 135 -2.00 -9.98 20.06
C ILE A 135 -0.49 -9.76 20.09
N ASP A 136 -0.07 -8.65 19.48
CA ASP A 136 1.33 -8.23 19.33
C ASP A 136 2.27 -9.36 18.84
N LYS A 137 1.77 -10.24 17.96
CA LYS A 137 2.51 -11.37 17.39
C LYS A 137 2.41 -11.38 15.86
N TYR A 138 3.55 -11.43 15.18
CA TYR A 138 3.66 -11.17 13.75
C TYR A 138 4.58 -12.19 13.05
N ARG A 139 4.28 -12.51 11.78
CA ARG A 139 5.18 -13.30 10.92
C ARG A 139 5.44 -12.60 9.59
N ALA A 140 6.49 -13.06 8.90
CA ALA A 140 6.84 -12.58 7.57
C ALA A 140 5.75 -12.94 6.54
N THR A 141 5.48 -12.01 5.64
CA THR A 141 4.70 -12.20 4.40
C THR A 141 5.65 -12.20 3.19
N SER A 142 5.10 -12.44 1.99
CA SER A 142 5.83 -12.24 0.74
C SER A 142 6.39 -10.81 0.61
N ILE A 143 5.67 -9.79 1.13
CA ILE A 143 6.15 -8.41 1.16
C ILE A 143 7.34 -8.29 2.11
N THR A 144 7.31 -8.87 3.31
CA THR A 144 8.47 -8.86 4.21
C THR A 144 9.73 -9.39 3.54
N HIS A 145 9.62 -10.51 2.82
CA HIS A 145 10.74 -11.11 2.09
C HIS A 145 11.25 -10.20 0.98
N TYR A 146 10.34 -9.57 0.22
CA TYR A 146 10.71 -8.58 -0.79
C TYR A 146 11.45 -7.38 -0.19
N LEU A 147 10.96 -6.85 0.94
CA LEU A 147 11.59 -5.73 1.66
C LEU A 147 12.95 -6.09 2.27
N ALA A 148 13.24 -7.38 2.45
CA ALA A 148 14.52 -7.89 2.94
C ALA A 148 15.55 -8.16 1.81
N MET A 149 15.16 -8.06 0.54
CA MET A 149 16.05 -8.29 -0.60
C MET A 149 17.16 -7.24 -0.66
N SER A 150 18.38 -7.66 -1.01
CA SER A 150 19.51 -6.73 -1.22
C SER A 150 19.20 -5.72 -2.33
N GLY A 151 19.56 -4.46 -2.11
CA GLY A 151 19.36 -3.38 -3.07
C GLY A 151 18.05 -2.60 -2.89
N LEU A 152 17.04 -3.18 -2.22
CA LEU A 152 15.79 -2.46 -1.93
C LEU A 152 16.01 -1.27 -0.99
N GLU A 153 16.99 -1.36 -0.10
CA GLU A 153 17.43 -0.24 0.73
C GLU A 153 17.78 1.01 -0.08
N SER A 154 18.48 0.85 -1.21
CA SER A 154 18.83 1.98 -2.08
C SER A 154 17.60 2.57 -2.77
N VAL A 155 16.67 1.72 -3.21
CA VAL A 155 15.43 2.16 -3.87
C VAL A 155 14.55 2.94 -2.89
N ILE A 156 14.32 2.39 -1.69
CA ILE A 156 13.47 3.03 -0.69
C ILE A 156 14.11 4.32 -0.19
N PHE A 157 15.42 4.33 0.05
CA PHE A 157 16.16 5.54 0.42
C PHE A 157 16.01 6.64 -0.64
N HIS A 158 16.09 6.29 -1.92
CA HIS A 158 15.85 7.26 -2.99
C HIS A 158 14.42 7.81 -2.95
N VAL A 159 13.42 6.96 -2.66
CA VAL A 159 12.04 7.42 -2.52
C VAL A 159 11.88 8.38 -1.33
N THR A 160 12.36 8.02 -0.15
CA THR A 160 12.16 8.81 1.08
C THR A 160 12.96 10.11 1.08
N GLU A 161 14.24 10.07 0.71
CA GLU A 161 15.14 11.23 0.78
C GLU A 161 15.06 12.14 -0.45
N ARG A 162 14.75 11.58 -1.62
CA ARG A 162 14.77 12.34 -2.88
C ARG A 162 13.34 12.65 -3.34
N ASN A 163 12.53 11.62 -3.56
CA ASN A 163 11.27 11.77 -4.28
C ASN A 163 10.15 12.40 -3.46
N ILE A 164 9.97 12.03 -2.19
CA ILE A 164 8.88 12.60 -1.37
C ILE A 164 9.02 14.12 -1.24
N GLY A 165 10.24 14.61 -1.01
CA GLY A 165 10.51 16.05 -1.00
C GLY A 165 10.17 16.72 -2.33
N LEU A 166 10.42 16.04 -3.46
CA LEU A 166 10.06 16.54 -4.79
C LEU A 166 8.54 16.60 -4.96
N TYR A 167 7.81 15.54 -4.57
CA TYR A 167 6.36 15.47 -4.68
C TYR A 167 5.68 16.62 -3.94
N ASN A 168 6.18 16.94 -2.73
CA ASN A 168 5.69 18.06 -1.93
C ASN A 168 5.92 19.43 -2.59
N ALA A 169 6.93 19.57 -3.45
CA ALA A 169 7.22 20.81 -4.16
C ALA A 169 6.33 21.04 -5.38
N ILE A 170 5.71 19.99 -5.94
CA ILE A 170 4.92 20.06 -7.19
C ILE A 170 3.82 21.14 -7.12
N PRO A 171 2.95 21.18 -6.09
CA PRO A 171 1.85 22.15 -6.07
C PRO A 171 2.33 23.60 -6.03
N LYS A 172 3.37 23.88 -5.21
CA LYS A 172 3.97 25.21 -5.10
C LYS A 172 4.63 25.62 -6.41
N TRP A 173 5.43 24.74 -7.01
CA TRP A 173 6.06 24.99 -8.30
C TRP A 173 5.02 25.26 -9.41
N MET A 174 3.94 24.48 -9.47
CA MET A 174 2.86 24.71 -10.44
C MET A 174 2.23 26.08 -10.26
N ALA A 175 1.95 26.50 -9.02
CA ALA A 175 1.39 27.83 -8.75
C ALA A 175 2.35 28.96 -9.17
N GLU A 176 3.63 28.86 -8.83
CA GLU A 176 4.67 29.84 -9.22
C GLU A 176 4.86 29.92 -10.75
N ASN A 177 4.59 28.83 -11.46
CA ASN A 177 4.70 28.74 -12.92
C ASN A 177 3.36 28.90 -13.65
N SER A 178 2.33 29.42 -12.97
CA SER A 178 1.00 29.65 -13.56
C SER A 178 0.39 28.41 -14.22
N TYR A 179 0.70 27.23 -13.69
CA TYR A 179 0.25 25.92 -14.19
C TYR A 179 0.61 25.64 -15.65
N LYS A 180 1.74 26.17 -16.14
CA LYS A 180 2.23 25.95 -17.50
C LYS A 180 3.21 24.77 -17.57
N GLN A 181 3.31 24.18 -18.77
CA GLN A 181 4.29 23.15 -19.07
C GLN A 181 5.71 23.70 -18.89
N PRO A 182 6.62 22.97 -18.22
CA PRO A 182 8.01 23.39 -18.06
C PRO A 182 8.67 23.54 -19.44
N GLN A 183 9.40 24.64 -19.65
CA GLN A 183 10.17 24.91 -20.87
C GLN A 183 11.69 24.89 -20.63
N ASP A 184 12.10 24.81 -19.36
CA ASP A 184 13.49 24.83 -18.92
C ASP A 184 13.72 23.70 -17.90
N ASN A 185 14.71 22.86 -18.19
CA ASN A 185 15.09 21.73 -17.33
C ASN A 185 15.80 22.16 -16.03
N LYS A 186 16.05 23.46 -15.85
CA LYS A 186 16.52 24.07 -14.59
C LYS A 186 15.41 24.72 -13.77
N ASN A 187 14.18 24.72 -14.28
CA ASN A 187 13.01 25.19 -13.56
C ASN A 187 11.97 24.06 -13.49
N LEU A 188 12.22 23.10 -12.60
CA LEU A 188 11.33 21.97 -12.33
C LEU A 188 10.96 21.91 -10.84
N PRO A 189 9.91 21.15 -10.44
CA PRO A 189 9.62 20.89 -9.03
C PRO A 189 10.82 20.35 -8.25
N PHE A 190 11.71 19.62 -8.93
CA PHE A 190 12.99 19.15 -8.39
C PHE A 190 13.87 20.30 -7.89
N ASN A 191 14.07 21.35 -8.70
CA ASN A 191 14.90 22.50 -8.37
C ASN A 191 14.39 23.23 -7.14
N LEU A 192 13.06 23.44 -7.08
CA LEU A 192 12.39 24.01 -5.91
C LEU A 192 12.56 23.13 -4.66
N SER A 193 12.39 21.82 -4.80
CA SER A 193 12.52 20.86 -3.69
C SER A 193 13.93 20.80 -3.11
N LYS A 194 14.94 20.83 -3.97
CA LYS A 194 16.35 20.69 -3.58
C LYS A 194 17.07 22.02 -3.41
N ASN A 195 16.36 23.13 -3.59
CA ASN A 195 16.88 24.49 -3.51
C ASN A 195 18.17 24.64 -4.33
N THR A 196 18.10 24.33 -5.62
CA THR A 196 19.25 24.23 -6.52
C THR A 196 18.93 24.71 -7.94
N ASP A 197 19.91 25.36 -8.58
CA ASP A 197 19.85 25.79 -9.99
C ASP A 197 20.53 24.78 -10.94
N LEU A 198 21.01 23.66 -10.39
CA LEU A 198 21.69 22.62 -11.15
C LEU A 198 20.70 21.74 -11.91
N HIS A 199 21.15 21.18 -13.03
CA HIS A 199 20.45 20.08 -13.67
C HIS A 199 20.47 18.83 -12.77
N PHE A 200 19.44 17.97 -12.88
CA PHE A 200 19.30 16.77 -12.03
C PHE A 200 20.59 15.93 -11.91
N PHE A 201 21.22 15.60 -13.04
CA PHE A 201 22.45 14.80 -13.04
C PHE A 201 23.67 15.53 -12.46
N GLU A 202 23.75 16.84 -12.61
CA GLU A 202 24.83 17.64 -12.03
C GLU A 202 24.71 17.64 -10.49
N TRP A 203 23.48 17.84 -9.99
CA TRP A 203 23.20 17.75 -8.56
C TRP A 203 23.41 16.35 -7.99
N LEU A 204 23.07 15.30 -8.75
CA LEU A 204 23.26 13.91 -8.32
C LEU A 204 24.75 13.51 -8.24
N SER A 205 25.60 14.16 -9.03
CA SER A 205 27.04 13.88 -9.07
C SER A 205 27.86 14.51 -7.93
N GLN A 206 27.21 15.28 -7.05
CA GLN A 206 27.79 15.86 -5.83
C GLN A 206 27.80 14.86 -4.68
#